data_AF-A0A0C2CZS2-F1
#
_entry.id   AF-A0A0C2CZS2-F1
#
_cell.length_a   1.000
_cell.length_b   1.000
_cell.length_c   1.000
_cell.angle_alpha   90.00
_cell.angle_beta   90.00
_cell.angle_gamma   90.00
#
_symmetry.space_group_name_H-M   'P 1'
#
loop_
_entity.id
_entity.type
_entity.pdbx_description
1 polymer ?
#
loop_
_entity_poly.entity_id
_entity_poly.type
_entity_poly.pdbx_seq_one_letter_code
_entity_poly.pdbx_strand_id
1 'polypeptide(L)'
;MLAAHAKVRPEVVPGPVAVANEPTQIRLSFDGEATELEVLAKQPTRHPWAWLLQRVFAVDIMTCPRCRGGMRLVKIANKPDDIAQVLAELGLGPRPPPRPRPASASWPTRTRLRGVNDPTQTRP
;
A
#
# COMPACT_ATOMS: atom_id res chain seq x y z
N MET A 1 -23.07 -0.97 1.35
CA MET A 1 -21.60 -0.82 1.24
C MET A 1 -21.22 0.61 1.64
N LEU A 2 -20.37 0.76 2.66
CA LEU A 2 -19.92 2.06 3.19
C LEU A 2 -18.70 2.59 2.42
N ALA A 3 -18.85 2.86 1.13
CA ALA A 3 -17.81 3.51 0.34
C ALA A 3 -17.74 5.02 0.65
N ALA A 4 -16.62 5.67 0.35
CA ALA A 4 -16.39 7.09 0.65
C ALA A 4 -17.47 8.06 0.13
N HIS A 5 -18.18 7.68 -0.94
CA HIS A 5 -19.27 8.45 -1.56
C HIS A 5 -20.65 7.79 -1.44
N ALA A 6 -20.84 6.83 -0.53
CA ALA A 6 -22.15 6.23 -0.30
C ALA A 6 -23.11 7.22 0.37
N LYS A 7 -24.37 7.25 -0.08
CA LYS A 7 -25.42 8.16 0.43
C LYS A 7 -25.72 7.99 1.93
N VAL A 8 -25.34 6.86 2.51
CA VAL A 8 -25.58 6.51 3.94
C VAL A 8 -24.44 6.99 4.85
N ARG A 9 -23.38 7.59 4.30
CA ARG A 9 -22.25 8.13 5.09
C ARG A 9 -22.63 9.22 6.11
N PRO A 10 -23.53 10.18 5.85
CA PRO A 10 -23.84 11.24 6.83
C PRO A 10 -24.57 10.72 8.07
N GLU A 11 -25.11 9.50 8.03
CA GLU A 11 -25.75 8.85 9.17
C GLU A 11 -24.72 8.11 10.05
N VAL A 12 -23.58 7.73 9.47
CA VAL A 12 -22.50 6.97 10.15
C VAL A 12 -21.38 7.87 10.64
N VAL A 13 -21.08 8.95 9.92
CA VAL A 13 -20.06 9.94 10.30
C VAL A 13 -20.78 11.21 10.75
N PRO A 14 -20.71 11.58 12.04
CA PRO A 14 -21.19 12.88 12.49
C PRO A 14 -20.57 13.98 11.62
N GLY A 15 -21.43 14.86 11.09
CA GLY A 15 -20.98 15.99 10.27
C GLY A 15 -19.92 16.80 11.02
N PRO A 16 -18.91 17.35 10.32
CA PRO A 16 -17.89 18.16 10.97
C PRO A 16 -18.58 19.34 11.66
N VAL A 17 -18.54 19.34 13.00
CA VAL A 17 -18.85 20.53 13.80
C VAL A 17 -17.84 21.58 13.39
N ALA A 18 -18.31 22.73 12.93
CA ALA A 18 -17.47 23.87 12.61
C ALA A 18 -16.86 24.44 13.90
N VAL A 19 -15.85 23.75 14.43
CA VAL A 19 -14.90 24.33 15.37
C VAL A 19 -13.94 25.12 14.50
N ALA A 20 -13.82 26.43 14.80
CA ALA A 20 -12.86 27.30 14.14
C ALA A 20 -11.44 26.83 14.49
N ASN A 21 -10.93 25.89 13.71
CA ASN A 21 -9.59 25.38 13.83
C ASN A 21 -8.73 26.29 12.95
N GLU A 22 -8.00 27.23 13.55
CA GLU A 22 -6.83 27.77 12.86
C GLU A 22 -6.02 26.59 12.32
N PRO A 23 -5.66 26.59 11.03
CA PRO A 23 -4.92 25.47 10.49
C PRO A 23 -3.59 25.42 11.24
N THR A 24 -3.41 24.39 12.08
CA THR A 24 -2.12 24.08 12.71
C THR A 24 -1.18 23.60 11.61
N GLN A 25 -0.75 24.53 10.76
CA GLN A 25 0.27 24.29 9.76
C GLN A 25 1.58 24.25 10.52
N ILE A 26 2.25 23.09 10.45
CA ILE A 26 3.60 22.95 10.98
C ILE A 26 4.48 23.94 10.22
N ARG A 27 5.04 24.91 10.95
CA ARG A 27 6.04 25.85 10.41
C ARG A 27 7.27 25.03 9.99
N LEU A 28 7.53 24.98 8.67
CA LEU A 28 8.79 24.48 8.13
C LEU A 28 9.86 25.55 8.37
N SER A 29 10.46 25.54 9.56
CA SER A 29 11.62 26.38 9.87
C SER A 29 12.86 25.78 9.22
N PHE A 30 13.47 26.47 8.26
CA PHE A 30 14.70 26.04 7.59
C PHE A 30 15.98 26.59 8.24
N ASP A 31 15.87 27.45 9.25
CA ASP A 31 17.00 28.24 9.76
C ASP A 31 17.35 27.92 11.23
N GLY A 32 17.55 26.63 11.55
CA GLY A 32 17.91 26.20 12.90
C GLY A 32 19.16 25.31 12.90
N GLU A 33 20.29 25.87 13.31
CA GLU A 33 21.47 25.08 13.69
C GLU A 33 21.10 24.21 14.90
N ALA A 34 21.02 22.90 14.69
CA ALA A 34 20.52 21.95 15.67
C ALA A 34 21.56 21.66 16.75
N THR A 35 21.22 21.93 18.01
CA THR A 35 22.04 21.48 19.14
C THR A 35 21.85 19.97 19.37
N GLU A 36 22.93 19.30 19.76
CA GLU A 36 23.06 17.82 19.80
C GLU A 36 21.99 17.12 20.67
N LEU A 37 21.40 17.83 21.65
CA LEU A 37 20.32 17.31 22.51
C LEU A 37 18.92 17.36 21.87
N GLU A 38 18.65 18.28 20.95
CA GLU A 38 17.33 18.41 20.29
C GLU A 38 17.13 17.34 19.20
N VAL A 39 18.22 16.84 18.62
CA VAL A 39 18.21 15.75 17.62
C VAL A 39 17.73 14.43 18.24
N LEU A 40 18.03 14.17 19.51
CA LEU A 40 17.59 12.96 20.21
C LEU A 40 16.13 13.05 20.66
N ALA A 41 15.66 14.24 21.04
CA ALA A 41 14.31 14.48 21.53
C ALA A 41 13.24 14.50 20.43
N LYS A 42 13.64 14.68 19.17
CA LYS A 42 12.72 14.80 18.03
C LYS A 42 12.82 13.57 17.12
N GLN A 43 12.69 12.37 17.70
CA GLN A 43 12.52 11.19 16.86
C GLN A 43 11.24 11.38 16.02
N PRO A 44 11.34 11.37 14.68
CA PRO A 44 10.18 11.57 13.83
C PRO A 44 9.19 10.44 14.12
N THR A 45 7.95 10.82 14.47
CA THR A 45 6.86 9.88 14.75
C THR A 45 6.51 9.00 13.55
N ARG A 46 6.95 9.40 12.34
CA ARG A 46 6.82 8.64 11.10
C ARG A 46 8.19 8.21 10.61
N HIS A 47 8.33 6.89 10.44
CA HIS A 47 9.49 6.32 9.81
C HIS A 47 9.43 6.54 8.30
N PRO A 48 10.54 6.93 7.65
CA PRO A 48 10.59 7.02 6.20
C PRO A 48 10.34 5.64 5.58
N TRP A 49 9.70 5.61 4.40
CA TRP A 49 9.29 4.37 3.75
C TRP A 49 10.46 3.39 3.54
N ALA A 50 11.64 3.89 3.15
CA ALA A 50 12.85 3.08 3.01
C ALA A 50 13.26 2.38 4.31
N TRP A 51 13.10 3.02 5.47
CA TRP A 51 13.41 2.42 6.77
C TRP A 51 12.45 1.29 7.12
N LEU A 52 11.16 1.47 6.83
CA LEU A 52 10.16 0.42 7.04
C LEU A 52 10.46 -0.81 6.17
N LEU A 53 10.79 -0.59 4.89
CA LEU A 53 11.19 -1.66 3.99
C LEU A 53 12.45 -2.37 4.52
N GLN A 54 13.48 -1.61 4.90
CA GLN A 54 14.71 -2.21 5.42
C GLN A 54 14.44 -3.13 6.62
N ARG A 55 13.55 -2.71 7.55
CA ARG A 55 13.22 -3.49 8.74
C ARG A 55 12.46 -4.78 8.42
N VAL A 56 11.47 -4.72 7.54
CA VAL A 56 10.64 -5.90 7.19
C VAL A 56 11.44 -6.86 6.30
N PHE A 57 12.06 -6.33 5.25
CA PHE A 57 12.77 -7.16 4.26
C PHE A 57 14.07 -7.77 4.80
N ALA A 58 14.73 -7.15 5.79
CA ALA A 58 15.90 -7.75 6.44
C ALA A 58 15.59 -9.12 7.08
N VAL A 59 14.36 -9.30 7.60
CA VAL A 59 13.93 -10.54 8.24
C VAL A 59 13.37 -11.53 7.21
N ASP A 60 12.52 -11.03 6.31
CA ASP A 60 11.74 -11.90 5.43
C ASP A 60 12.55 -12.45 4.25
N ILE A 61 13.50 -11.69 3.70
CA ILE A 61 14.32 -12.16 2.56
C ILE A 61 15.32 -13.24 2.99
N MET A 62 15.78 -13.17 4.23
CA MET A 62 16.85 -14.03 4.74
C MET A 62 16.32 -15.33 5.35
N THR A 63 15.01 -15.60 5.27
CA THR A 63 14.38 -16.77 5.85
C THR A 63 13.70 -17.62 4.77
N CYS A 64 14.01 -18.91 4.71
CA CYS A 64 13.39 -19.80 3.72
C CYS A 64 11.90 -20.03 4.03
N PRO A 65 10.96 -19.79 3.08
CA PRO A 65 9.53 -19.98 3.33
C PRO A 65 9.11 -21.44 3.49
N ARG A 66 9.96 -22.40 3.09
CA ARG A 66 9.68 -23.84 3.19
C ARG A 66 10.17 -24.45 4.50
N CYS A 67 11.42 -24.18 4.88
CA CYS A 67 12.07 -24.81 6.03
C CYS A 67 12.43 -23.86 7.18
N ARG A 68 12.21 -22.55 7.01
CA ARG A 68 12.59 -21.48 7.96
C ARG A 68 14.09 -21.42 8.32
N GLY A 69 14.94 -22.08 7.56
CA GLY A 69 16.39 -21.92 7.66
C GLY A 69 16.86 -20.55 7.19
N GLY A 70 18.03 -20.12 7.66
CA GLY A 70 18.69 -18.92 7.18
C GLY A 70 19.13 -19.06 5.72
N MET A 71 18.93 -18.00 4.94
CA MET A 71 19.36 -17.88 3.55
C MET A 71 20.51 -16.88 3.43
N ARG A 72 21.26 -16.95 2.33
CA ARG A 72 22.30 -15.97 1.99
C ARG A 72 21.98 -15.33 0.65
N LEU A 73 22.08 -14.00 0.57
CA LEU A 73 21.97 -13.29 -0.69
C LEU A 73 23.20 -13.60 -1.57
N VAL A 74 22.96 -14.14 -2.77
CA VAL A 74 24.04 -14.54 -3.70
C VAL A 74 24.36 -13.42 -4.70
N LYS A 75 23.35 -12.86 -5.36
CA LYS A 75 23.49 -11.78 -6.34
C LYS A 75 22.19 -10.98 -6.43
N ILE A 76 22.29 -9.67 -6.62
CA ILE A 76 21.16 -8.81 -6.98
C ILE A 76 21.18 -8.66 -8.50
N ALA A 77 20.19 -9.22 -9.19
CA ALA A 77 20.11 -9.23 -10.65
C ALA A 77 18.95 -8.34 -11.13
N ASN A 78 19.28 -7.14 -11.62
CA ASN A 78 18.29 -6.19 -12.14
C ASN A 78 18.15 -6.28 -13.68
N LYS A 79 19.18 -6.78 -14.37
CA LYS A 79 19.19 -6.96 -15.83
C LYS A 79 18.84 -8.40 -16.20
N PRO A 80 18.22 -8.63 -17.37
CA PRO A 80 17.87 -9.98 -17.82
C PRO A 80 19.10 -10.89 -17.95
N ASP A 81 20.23 -10.35 -18.40
CA ASP A 81 21.48 -11.12 -18.56
C ASP A 81 22.04 -11.59 -17.22
N ASP A 82 21.95 -10.75 -16.18
CA ASP A 82 22.37 -11.12 -14.82
C ASP A 82 21.50 -12.24 -14.23
N ILE A 83 20.20 -12.22 -14.53
CA ILE A 83 19.26 -13.27 -14.10
C ILE A 83 19.61 -14.59 -14.80
N ALA A 84 19.82 -14.54 -16.12
CA ALA A 84 20.16 -15.72 -16.91
C ALA A 84 21.47 -16.35 -16.45
N GLN A 85 22.48 -15.53 -16.13
CA GLN A 85 23.76 -16.00 -15.61
C GLN A 85 23.60 -16.74 -14.27
N VAL A 86 22.89 -16.15 -13.30
CA VAL A 86 22.70 -16.77 -11.98
C VAL A 86 21.91 -18.07 -12.08
N LEU A 87 20.88 -18.10 -12.93
CA LEU A 87 20.11 -19.33 -13.16
C LEU A 87 20.99 -20.43 -13.77
N ALA A 88 21.83 -20.08 -14.75
CA ALA A 88 22.77 -21.03 -15.36
C ALA A 88 23.79 -21.58 -14.34
N GLU A 89 24.34 -20.73 -13.46
CA GLU A 89 25.24 -21.15 -12.37
C GLU A 89 24.57 -22.16 -11.41
N LEU A 90 23.25 -22.06 -11.21
CA LEU A 90 22.47 -22.97 -10.37
C LEU A 90 21.95 -24.21 -11.12
N GLY A 91 22.27 -24.38 -12.41
CA GLY A 91 21.73 -25.45 -13.25
C GLY A 91 20.24 -25.31 -13.55
N LEU A 92 19.66 -24.13 -13.30
CA LEU A 92 18.28 -23.79 -13.64
C LEU A 92 18.25 -23.23 -15.07
N GLY A 93 17.22 -23.58 -15.83
CA GLY A 93 17.08 -23.08 -17.19
C GLY A 93 17.14 -21.53 -17.23
N PRO A 94 17.80 -20.93 -18.23
CA PRO A 94 18.05 -19.48 -18.27
C PRO A 94 16.78 -18.64 -18.47
N ARG A 95 15.65 -19.30 -18.72
CA ARG A 95 14.37 -18.64 -18.93
C ARG A 95 13.77 -18.29 -17.57
N PRO A 96 13.54 -16.99 -17.27
CA PRO A 96 12.80 -16.63 -16.08
C PRO A 96 11.42 -17.31 -16.09
N PRO A 97 10.87 -17.68 -14.92
CA PRO A 97 9.53 -18.26 -14.87
C PRO A 97 8.56 -17.31 -15.59
N PRO A 98 7.64 -17.85 -16.42
CA PRO A 98 6.69 -17.01 -17.14
C PRO A 98 5.95 -16.13 -16.14
N ARG A 99 5.85 -14.83 -16.44
CA ARG A 99 5.11 -13.89 -15.59
C ARG A 99 3.72 -14.48 -15.38
N PRO A 100 3.26 -14.68 -14.13
CA PRO A 100 1.90 -15.14 -13.89
C PRO A 100 0.96 -14.16 -14.58
N ARG A 101 0.08 -14.68 -15.45
CA ARG A 101 -0.95 -13.85 -16.10
C ARG A 101 -1.72 -13.18 -14.97
N PRO A 102 -1.91 -11.85 -14.97
CA PRO A 102 -2.74 -11.21 -13.97
C PRO A 102 -4.09 -11.94 -13.99
N ALA A 103 -4.52 -12.43 -12.82
CA ALA A 103 -5.84 -13.02 -12.70
C ALA A 103 -6.81 -11.99 -13.30
N SER A 104 -7.56 -12.38 -14.32
CA SER A 104 -8.58 -11.51 -14.87
C SER A 104 -9.56 -11.26 -13.74
N ALA A 105 -9.43 -10.09 -13.10
CA ALA A 105 -10.44 -9.60 -12.20
C ALA A 105 -11.70 -9.46 -13.06
N SER A 106 -12.58 -10.45 -12.99
CA SER A 106 -13.91 -10.33 -13.57
C SER A 106 -14.62 -9.27 -12.74
N TRP A 107 -14.55 -8.03 -13.20
CA TRP A 107 -15.38 -6.97 -12.65
C TRP A 107 -16.83 -7.46 -12.72
N PRO A 108 -17.60 -7.41 -11.63
CA PRO A 108 -18.99 -7.81 -11.69
C PRO A 108 -19.70 -6.89 -12.69
N THR A 109 -20.15 -7.48 -13.80
CA THR A 109 -20.94 -6.79 -14.81
C THR A 109 -22.12 -6.16 -14.10
N ARG A 110 -22.22 -4.83 -14.15
CA ARG A 110 -23.32 -4.07 -13.56
C ARG A 110 -24.62 -4.55 -14.19
N THR A 111 -25.33 -5.47 -13.53
CA THR A 111 -26.67 -5.87 -13.92
C THR A 111 -27.55 -4.65 -13.71
N ARG A 112 -27.93 -4.01 -14.82
CA ARG A 112 -28.94 -2.95 -14.82
C ARG A 112 -30.26 -3.62 -14.46
N LEU A 113 -30.65 -3.56 -13.18
CA LEU A 113 -31.99 -4.00 -12.75
C LEU A 113 -33.01 -3.10 -13.46
N ARG A 114 -33.59 -3.66 -14.51
CA ARG A 114 -34.82 -3.22 -15.16
C ARG A 114 -35.94 -3.95 -14.41
N GLY A 115 -36.82 -3.20 -13.77
CA GLY A 115 -38.00 -3.72 -13.05
C GLY A 115 -38.66 -2.57 -12.30
N VAL A 116 -39.64 -1.86 -12.87
CA VAL A 116 -41.05 -2.26 -13.02
C VAL A 116 -41.76 -2.26 -11.66
N ASN A 117 -42.35 -1.12 -11.26
CA ASN A 117 -43.81 -0.93 -11.24
C ASN A 117 -44.21 0.36 -10.49
N ASP A 118 -45.04 1.14 -11.17
CA ASP A 118 -46.00 2.11 -10.64
C ASP A 118 -47.00 1.38 -9.73
N PRO A 119 -47.48 1.99 -8.64
CA PRO A 119 -48.93 2.19 -8.64
C PRO A 119 -49.40 3.50 -7.97
N THR A 120 -50.49 4.01 -8.56
CA THR A 120 -51.63 4.68 -7.90
C THR A 120 -51.47 6.12 -7.41
N GLN A 121 -51.72 7.04 -8.33
CA GLN A 121 -52.89 7.96 -8.31
C GLN A 121 -53.67 8.02 -6.96
N THR A 122 -53.69 9.18 -6.30
CA THR A 122 -54.93 9.71 -5.66
C THR A 122 -54.84 11.22 -5.44
N ARG A 123 -55.75 11.93 -6.10
CA ARG A 123 -56.20 13.31 -5.83
C ARG A 123 -57.10 13.30 -4.56
N PRO A 124 -57.27 14.40 -3.81
CA PRO A 124 -58.23 15.45 -4.23
C PRO A 124 -57.65 16.85 -4.36
#